data_AF-A0A653BRE5-F1
#
_entry.id   AF-A0A653BRE5-F1
#
_cell.length_a   1.000
_cell.length_b   1.000
_cell.length_c   1.000
_cell.angle_alpha   90.00
_cell.angle_beta   90.00
_cell.angle_gamma   90.00
#
_symmetry.space_group_name_H-M   'P 1'
#
loop_
_entity.id
_entity.type
_entity.pdbx_description
1 polymer ?
#
loop_
_entity_poly.entity_id
_entity_poly.type
_entity_poly.pdbx_seq_one_letter_code
_entity_poly.pdbx_strand_id
1 'polypeptide(L)' 'MARTKQTARKSTGGKAPRKQLATKAARKSAPATGGVKKPHRYRRGPSLSGKFVVIRRVPNC' A
#
# COMPACT_ATOMS: atom_id res chain seq x y z
N MET A 1 -6.61 -40.73 -55.41
CA MET A 1 -6.28 -39.79 -54.31
C MET A 1 -4.83 -39.36 -54.48
N ALA A 2 -4.56 -38.08 -54.77
CA ALA A 2 -3.26 -37.65 -55.29
C ALA A 2 -2.30 -37.18 -54.18
N ARG A 3 -1.04 -37.61 -54.25
CA ARG A 3 0.05 -37.18 -53.38
C ARG A 3 0.58 -35.83 -53.84
N THR A 4 0.64 -34.85 -52.94
CA THR A 4 1.20 -33.52 -53.23
C THR A 4 2.71 -33.48 -52.92
N LYS A 5 3.48 -32.77 -53.74
CA LYS A 5 4.91 -32.52 -53.50
C LYS A 5 5.06 -31.24 -52.68
N GLN A 6 5.81 -31.29 -51.59
CA GLN A 6 6.15 -30.10 -50.80
C GLN A 6 6.94 -29.11 -51.66
N THR A 7 6.47 -27.86 -51.74
CA THR A 7 7.23 -26.75 -52.34
C THR A 7 7.94 -25.94 -51.27
N ALA A 8 9.13 -25.42 -51.61
CA ALA A 8 9.83 -24.51 -50.72
C ALA A 8 9.02 -23.21 -50.58
N ARG A 9 8.80 -22.77 -49.34
CA ARG A 9 8.15 -21.49 -49.02
C ARG A 9 9.11 -20.68 -48.15
N LYS A 10 9.19 -19.36 -48.36
CA LYS A 10 9.93 -18.44 -47.49
C LYS A 10 9.07 -18.14 -46.26
N SER A 11 9.63 -18.18 -45.05
CA SER A 11 8.97 -17.68 -43.85
C SER A 11 9.20 -16.17 -43.73
N THR A 12 8.12 -15.40 -43.59
CA THR A 12 8.21 -13.95 -43.43
C THR A 12 8.54 -13.61 -41.98
N GLY A 13 9.77 -13.14 -41.75
CA GLY A 13 10.19 -12.19 -40.72
C GLY A 13 9.74 -12.44 -39.28
N GLY A 14 10.53 -13.20 -38.52
CA GLY A 14 10.53 -13.11 -37.06
C GLY A 14 10.97 -11.70 -36.60
N LYS A 15 10.40 -11.22 -35.50
CA LYS A 15 10.73 -9.91 -34.91
C LYS A 15 12.24 -9.83 -34.68
N ALA A 16 12.88 -8.80 -35.23
CA ALA A 16 14.33 -8.62 -35.11
C ALA A 16 14.76 -8.62 -33.62
N PRO A 17 15.94 -9.18 -33.27
CA PRO A 17 16.47 -9.07 -31.92
C PRO A 17 16.66 -7.59 -31.60
N ARG A 18 15.84 -7.05 -30.69
CA ARG A 18 16.00 -5.67 -30.24
C ARG A 18 17.20 -5.61 -29.33
N LYS A 19 18.23 -4.88 -29.74
CA LYS A 19 19.33 -4.46 -28.87
C LYS A 19 18.75 -3.71 -27.66
N GLN A 20 18.96 -4.22 -26.45
CA GLN A 20 18.63 -3.45 -25.24
C GLN A 20 19.70 -2.37 -25.07
N LEU A 21 19.33 -1.12 -25.34
CA LEU A 21 20.12 0.02 -24.89
C LEU A 21 20.05 0.03 -23.36
N ALA A 22 21.21 0.14 -22.71
CA ALA A 22 21.28 0.19 -21.25
C ALA A 22 20.42 1.35 -20.74
N THR A 23 19.39 1.01 -19.97
CA THR A 23 18.58 2.00 -19.27
C THR A 23 19.35 2.49 -18.06
N LYS A 24 19.51 3.81 -17.94
CA LYS A 24 20.14 4.44 -16.78
C LYS A 24 19.24 4.20 -15.55
N ALA A 25 19.70 3.36 -14.63
CA ALA A 25 19.02 3.15 -13.35
C ALA A 25 19.46 4.23 -12.35
N ALA A 26 18.54 5.11 -11.96
CA ALA A 26 18.60 5.78 -10.67
C ALA A 26 17.37 5.33 -9.88
N ARG A 27 17.55 4.36 -8.99
CA ARG A 27 16.51 3.95 -8.04
C ARG A 27 17.09 3.79 -6.66
N LYS A 28 16.83 4.80 -5.83
CA LYS A 28 16.48 4.61 -4.42
C LYS A 28 15.30 5.54 -4.16
N SER A 29 14.08 5.06 -4.41
CA SER A 29 12.92 5.60 -3.69
C SER A 29 12.89 4.90 -2.35
N ALA A 30 12.79 5.66 -1.25
CA ALA A 30 12.49 5.10 0.05
C ALA A 30 11.29 4.13 -0.06
N PRO A 31 11.24 3.04 0.73
CA PRO A 31 9.98 2.31 0.86
C PRO A 31 8.90 3.33 1.23
N ALA A 32 7.73 3.27 0.58
CA ALA A 32 6.57 4.05 1.00
C ALA A 32 6.12 3.52 2.36
N THR A 33 6.80 3.93 3.42
CA THR A 33 6.54 3.51 4.79
C THR A 33 5.24 4.14 5.25
N GLY A 34 4.23 3.28 5.40
CA GLY A 34 3.32 3.33 6.55
C GLY A 34 1.98 4.01 6.30
N GLY A 35 1.09 3.32 5.58
CA GLY A 35 -0.33 3.57 5.78
C GLY A 35 -0.82 2.81 7.01
N VAL A 36 -1.28 3.49 8.06
CA VAL A 36 -2.46 3.07 8.87
C VAL A 36 -3.09 4.31 9.52
N LYS A 37 -4.41 4.43 9.39
CA LYS A 37 -5.26 5.45 10.02
C LYS A 37 -5.01 5.52 11.54
N LYS A 38 -4.99 6.74 12.09
CA LYS A 38 -4.89 7.00 13.54
C LYS A 38 -5.97 6.19 14.29
N PRO A 39 -5.63 5.45 15.38
CA PRO A 39 -6.63 4.78 16.19
C PRO A 39 -7.67 5.78 16.72
N HIS A 40 -8.95 5.44 16.59
CA HIS A 40 -10.04 6.27 17.11
C HIS A 40 -9.98 6.29 18.64
N ARG A 41 -9.51 7.40 19.20
CA ARG A 41 -9.44 7.59 20.65
C ARG A 41 -10.86 7.71 21.19
N TYR A 42 -11.28 6.74 21.99
CA TYR A 42 -12.52 6.88 22.76
C TYR A 42 -12.33 8.00 23.80
N ARG A 43 -13.37 8.82 24.01
CA ARG A 43 -13.38 9.87 25.03
C ARG A 43 -13.06 9.24 26.39
N ARG A 44 -12.04 9.77 27.08
CA ARG A 44 -11.80 9.40 28.47
C ARG A 44 -13.01 9.84 29.30
N GLY A 45 -13.65 8.90 29.98
CA GLY A 45 -14.65 9.20 31.00
C GLY A 45 -14.02 10.01 32.13
N PRO A 46 -14.81 10.82 32.86
CA PRO A 46 -14.29 11.70 33.89
C PRO A 46 -13.54 10.89 34.93
N SER A 47 -12.26 11.22 35.15
CA SER A 47 -11.49 10.72 36.28
C SER A 47 -12.19 11.19 37.54
N LEU A 48 -12.93 10.31 38.21
CA LEU A 48 -13.38 10.53 39.58
C LEU A 48 -12.16 10.45 40.51
N SER A 49 -11.30 11.45 40.43
CA SER A 49 -10.25 11.74 41.39
C SER A 49 -10.61 13.07 42.06
N GLY A 50 -11.10 13.01 43.29
CA GLY A 50 -10.94 14.11 44.22
C GLY A 50 -11.98 15.24 44.21
N LYS A 51 -13.25 14.98 43.91
CA LYS A 51 -14.34 15.95 44.18
C LYS A 51 -15.48 15.34 45.00
N PHE A 52 -15.16 14.62 46.07
CA PHE A 52 -16.14 14.17 47.06
C PHE A 52 -15.71 14.43 48.51
N VAL A 53 -14.69 15.27 48.71
CA VAL A 53 -14.20 15.65 50.06
C VAL A 53 -14.56 17.10 50.43
N VAL A 54 -15.05 17.92 49.49
CA VAL A 54 -15.33 19.36 49.75
C VAL A 54 -16.83 19.67 49.91
N ILE A 55 -17.75 18.73 49.64
CA ILE A 55 -19.21 18.95 49.78
C ILE A 55 -19.79 18.17 50.97
N ARG A 56 -19.10 18.22 52.11
CA ARG A 56 -19.77 18.11 53.42
C ARG A 56 -19.50 19.40 54.21
N ARG A 57 -19.97 20.52 53.67
CA ARG A 57 -20.15 21.75 54.47
C ARG A 57 -21.55 21.68 55.06
N VAL A 58 -21.60 21.23 56.31
CA VAL A 58 -22.75 21.23 57.21
C VAL A 58 -23.45 22.60 57.20
N PRO A 59 -24.76 22.71 56.89
CA PRO A 59 -25.55 23.85 57.31
C PRO A 59 -26.11 23.53 58.70
N ASN A 60 -25.46 24.06 59.75
CA ASN A 60 -26.06 24.15 61.08
C ASN A 60 -26.47 25.61 61.28
N CYS A 61 -27.73 25.92 60.94
CA CYS A 61 -28.62 26.97 61.45
C CYS A 61 -30.01 26.70 60.85
#